data_AF-A0A6A5K867-F1
#
_entry.id   AF-A0A6A5K867-F1
#
_cell.length_a   1.000
_cell.length_b   1.000
_cell.length_c   1.000
_cell.angle_alpha   90.00
_cell.angle_beta   90.00
_cell.angle_gamma   90.00
#
_symmetry.space_group_name_H-M   'P 1'
#
loop_
_entity.id
_entity.type
_entity.pdbx_description
1 polymer ?
#
loop_
_entity_poly.entity_id
_entity_poly.type
_entity_poly.pdbx_seq_one_letter_code
_entity_poly.pdbx_strand_id
1 'polypeptide(L)'
;MPLALFRATSNQPELVVKNNAIKLPPGLDVQMVKDLIEHLKELTTWKRYAKKLQSYESTYKDVQICSAADFLGMTIYTQHIFNWYWARIRSGDLPGYGDIDAFTAVNTPLGSKVFGKVVNLLAKLDFEDNIPDPENFGAYLESNERFRTALGDAKKKMRNHHDYLAHRNRREAVVAMEKSEDAEERMLRAKEVEEKTAKHLAMWNAEKKKESEVRERVQAKLAQPGKKIWRPDGASYLRRVHGKNVPI
;
A
#
# COMPACT_ATOMS: atom_id res chain seq x y z
N MET A 1 35.05 -28.54 14.67
CA MET A 1 35.58 -27.26 14.15
C MET A 1 36.59 -26.72 15.15
N PRO A 2 37.73 -26.15 14.73
CA PRO A 2 38.66 -25.49 15.66
C PRO A 2 38.00 -24.32 16.41
N LEU A 3 38.25 -24.20 17.73
CA LEU A 3 37.61 -23.17 18.56
C LEU A 3 37.93 -21.74 18.13
N ALA A 4 39.17 -21.49 17.72
CA ALA A 4 39.62 -20.18 17.23
C ALA A 4 38.82 -19.76 15.98
N LEU A 5 38.56 -20.71 15.08
CA LEU A 5 37.75 -20.46 13.90
C LEU A 5 36.30 -20.14 14.29
N PHE A 6 35.71 -20.90 15.21
CA PHE A 6 34.36 -20.63 15.70
C PHE A 6 34.26 -19.21 16.30
N ARG A 7 35.19 -18.82 17.17
CA ARG A 7 35.22 -17.45 17.75
C ARG A 7 35.38 -16.34 16.72
N ALA A 8 36.09 -16.60 15.62
CA ALA A 8 36.27 -15.62 14.55
C ALA A 8 35.05 -15.48 13.64
N THR A 9 34.19 -16.49 13.58
CA THR A 9 33.13 -16.61 12.57
C THR A 9 31.71 -16.59 13.14
N SER A 10 31.54 -16.95 14.41
CA SER A 10 30.27 -16.91 15.15
C SER A 10 30.08 -15.56 15.83
N ASN A 11 28.86 -15.03 15.77
CA ASN A 11 28.44 -13.89 16.58
C ASN A 11 27.89 -14.27 17.98
N GLN A 12 27.98 -15.55 18.37
CA GLN A 12 27.47 -16.11 19.63
C GLN A 12 28.63 -16.63 20.52
N PRO A 13 29.48 -15.75 21.07
CA PRO A 13 30.62 -16.16 21.90
C PRO A 13 30.21 -16.93 23.18
N GLU A 14 29.00 -16.73 23.68
CA GLU A 14 28.42 -17.37 24.86
C GLU A 14 28.22 -18.88 24.72
N LEU A 15 28.19 -19.40 23.49
CA LEU A 15 28.05 -20.85 23.25
C LEU A 15 29.32 -21.63 23.58
N VAL A 16 30.44 -20.95 23.83
CA VAL A 16 31.71 -21.58 24.22
C VAL A 16 31.76 -21.82 25.73
N VAL A 17 31.82 -23.10 26.13
CA VAL A 17 31.93 -23.54 27.53
C VAL A 17 33.39 -23.55 27.99
N LYS A 18 33.62 -23.41 29.31
CA LYS A 18 34.95 -23.39 29.97
C LYS A 18 35.91 -24.53 29.60
N ASN A 19 35.42 -25.66 29.07
CA ASN A 19 36.23 -26.80 28.64
C ASN A 19 36.58 -26.79 27.13
N ASN A 20 36.53 -25.62 26.47
CA ASN A 20 36.71 -25.49 25.01
C ASN A 20 35.70 -26.33 24.19
N ALA A 21 34.53 -26.58 24.76
CA ALA A 21 33.41 -27.25 24.08
C ALA A 21 32.37 -26.22 23.63
N ILE A 22 31.74 -26.44 22.47
CA ILE A 22 30.63 -25.62 22.00
C ILE A 22 29.34 -26.29 22.49
N LYS A 23 28.57 -25.59 23.33
CA LYS A 23 27.26 -26.05 23.77
C LYS A 23 26.25 -25.75 22.68
N LEU A 24 25.59 -26.78 22.17
CA LEU A 24 24.51 -26.60 21.21
C LEU A 24 23.23 -26.13 21.92
N PRO A 25 22.49 -25.18 21.33
CA PRO A 25 21.17 -24.81 21.82
C PRO A 25 20.20 -26.02 21.83
N PRO A 26 19.22 -26.04 22.74
CA PRO A 26 18.21 -27.09 22.74
C PRO A 26 17.42 -27.06 21.42
N GLY A 27 17.22 -28.23 20.80
CA GLY A 27 16.51 -28.35 19.52
C GLY A 27 17.40 -28.26 18.27
N LEU A 28 18.71 -28.03 18.42
CA LEU A 28 19.67 -28.13 17.33
C LEU A 28 20.30 -29.52 17.30
N ASP A 29 20.06 -30.28 16.23
CA ASP A 29 20.67 -31.59 16.03
C ASP A 29 22.16 -31.46 15.69
N VAL A 30 22.98 -32.35 16.27
CA VAL A 30 24.40 -32.46 16.02
C VAL A 30 24.69 -32.70 14.53
N GLN A 31 23.81 -33.46 13.84
CA GLN A 31 24.00 -33.72 12.42
C GLN A 31 23.90 -32.44 11.58
N MET A 32 22.96 -31.54 11.89
CA MET A 32 22.83 -30.25 11.20
C MET A 32 24.10 -29.40 11.33
N VAL A 33 24.76 -29.46 12.49
CA VAL A 33 26.03 -28.76 12.74
C VAL A 33 27.19 -29.42 11.97
N LYS A 34 27.23 -30.75 11.90
CA LYS A 34 28.21 -31.46 11.08
C LYS A 34 28.07 -31.09 9.60
N ASP A 35 26.84 -31.03 9.10
CA ASP A 35 26.54 -30.66 7.72
C ASP A 35 26.94 -29.21 7.42
N LEU A 36 26.71 -28.28 8.36
CA LEU A 36 27.21 -26.91 8.25
C LEU A 36 28.75 -26.88 8.19
N ILE A 37 29.43 -27.64 9.04
CA ILE A 37 30.90 -27.69 9.04
C ILE A 37 31.42 -28.27 7.71
N GLU A 38 30.76 -29.30 7.18
CA GLU A 38 31.07 -29.87 5.87
C GLU A 38 30.88 -28.82 4.76
N HIS A 39 29.75 -28.12 4.74
CA HIS A 39 29.49 -27.02 3.80
C HIS A 39 30.59 -25.94 3.85
N LEU A 40 31.00 -25.50 5.05
CA LEU A 40 32.07 -24.51 5.21
C LEU A 40 33.43 -25.04 4.72
N LYS A 41 33.72 -26.34 4.91
CA LYS A 41 34.94 -26.97 4.38
C LYS A 41 34.92 -27.01 2.86
N GLU A 42 33.80 -27.36 2.25
CA GLU A 42 33.63 -27.35 0.79
C GLU A 42 33.83 -25.95 0.21
N LEU A 43 33.27 -24.92 0.85
CA LEU A 43 33.45 -23.51 0.46
C LEU A 43 34.93 -23.08 0.51
N THR A 44 35.66 -23.48 1.54
CA THR A 44 37.06 -23.05 1.78
C THR A 44 38.11 -23.86 1.03
N THR A 45 37.82 -25.11 0.66
CA THR A 45 38.74 -25.98 -0.09
C THR A 45 38.60 -25.81 -1.62
N TRP A 46 37.75 -24.88 -2.06
CA TRP A 46 37.47 -24.70 -3.47
C TRP A 46 38.60 -23.99 -4.22
N LYS A 47 39.25 -24.71 -5.15
CA LYS A 47 40.34 -24.19 -6.00
C LYS A 47 39.91 -23.46 -7.29
N ARG A 48 38.60 -23.29 -7.58
CA ARG A 48 38.12 -22.66 -8.83
C ARG A 48 37.32 -21.39 -8.53
N TYR A 49 37.68 -20.29 -9.21
CA TYR A 49 37.34 -18.88 -8.94
C TYR A 49 35.85 -18.47 -8.86
N ALA A 50 34.90 -19.39 -8.95
CA ALA A 50 33.49 -19.25 -8.58
C ALA A 50 32.78 -20.45 -9.22
N LYS A 51 32.46 -21.48 -8.45
CA LYS A 51 31.43 -22.41 -8.94
C LYS A 51 30.07 -21.74 -8.73
N LYS A 52 29.11 -22.02 -9.62
CA LYS A 52 27.70 -21.92 -9.27
C LYS A 52 27.52 -22.75 -7.99
N LEU A 53 27.24 -22.08 -6.87
CA LEU A 53 26.76 -22.71 -5.65
C LEU A 53 25.47 -23.42 -6.05
N GLN A 54 25.57 -24.72 -6.31
CA GLN A 54 24.40 -25.54 -6.57
C GLN A 54 23.66 -25.63 -5.24
N SER A 55 22.33 -25.39 -5.25
CA SER A 55 21.48 -25.85 -4.15
C SER A 55 21.77 -27.34 -3.95
N TYR A 56 21.92 -27.78 -2.70
CA TYR A 56 22.12 -29.20 -2.45
C TYR A 56 20.92 -29.96 -2.98
N GLU A 57 21.11 -31.22 -3.40
CA GLU A 57 20.04 -32.07 -3.97
C GLU A 57 18.82 -32.24 -3.04
N SER A 58 18.94 -31.85 -1.77
CA SER A 58 17.90 -31.94 -0.75
C SER A 58 17.63 -30.57 -0.09
N THR A 59 16.41 -30.05 -0.29
CA THR A 59 15.91 -28.86 0.40
C THR A 59 15.93 -29.00 1.92
N TYR A 60 15.74 -30.21 2.43
CA TYR A 60 15.84 -30.48 3.86
C TYR A 60 17.23 -30.15 4.41
N LYS A 61 18.30 -30.63 3.74
CA LYS A 61 19.69 -30.37 4.15
C LYS A 61 20.01 -28.87 4.08
N ASP A 62 19.55 -28.18 3.04
CA ASP A 62 19.75 -26.74 2.87
C ASP A 62 19.15 -25.94 4.03
N VAL A 63 17.89 -26.19 4.36
CA VAL A 63 17.19 -25.48 5.44
C VAL A 63 17.81 -25.83 6.80
N GLN A 64 18.28 -27.07 6.98
CA GLN A 64 19.01 -27.48 8.18
C GLN A 64 20.34 -26.74 8.34
N ILE A 65 21.13 -26.62 7.27
CA ILE A 65 22.39 -25.86 7.26
C ILE A 65 22.15 -24.39 7.60
N CYS A 66 21.16 -23.75 6.97
CA CYS A 66 20.80 -22.36 7.28
C CYS A 66 20.36 -22.22 8.75
N SER A 67 19.59 -23.17 9.26
CA SER A 67 19.11 -23.16 10.64
C SER A 67 20.23 -23.31 11.65
N ALA A 68 21.16 -24.25 11.41
CA ALA A 68 22.34 -24.42 12.25
C ALA A 68 23.21 -23.17 12.26
N ALA A 69 23.37 -22.54 11.10
CA ALA A 69 24.11 -21.29 10.98
C ALA A 69 23.43 -20.14 11.74
N ASP A 70 22.10 -20.06 11.71
CA ASP A 70 21.33 -19.06 12.49
C ASP A 70 21.57 -19.21 13.99
N PHE A 71 21.42 -20.43 14.52
CA PHE A 71 21.67 -20.72 15.93
C PHE A 71 23.11 -20.50 16.37
N LEU A 72 24.08 -20.73 15.49
CA LEU A 72 25.50 -20.54 15.78
C LEU A 72 26.00 -19.13 15.45
N GLY A 73 25.15 -18.21 15.00
CA GLY A 73 25.59 -16.86 14.68
C GLY A 73 26.47 -16.74 13.44
N MET A 74 26.30 -17.66 12.49
CA MET A 74 27.10 -17.87 11.28
C MET A 74 26.27 -17.65 10.00
N THR A 75 25.16 -16.90 10.10
CA THR A 75 24.19 -16.69 9.00
C THR A 75 24.82 -16.15 7.73
N ILE A 76 25.84 -15.30 7.83
CA ILE A 76 26.52 -14.72 6.66
C ILE A 76 27.04 -15.77 5.67
N TYR A 77 27.45 -16.94 6.17
CA TYR A 77 28.01 -18.00 5.34
C TYR A 77 26.94 -18.81 4.61
N THR A 78 25.70 -18.83 5.11
CA THR A 78 24.58 -19.61 4.53
C THR A 78 23.50 -18.71 3.92
N GLN A 79 23.66 -17.39 4.01
CA GLN A 79 22.71 -16.40 3.50
C GLN A 79 22.42 -16.58 2.01
N HIS A 80 23.40 -17.03 1.23
CA HIS A 80 23.23 -17.27 -0.20
C HIS A 80 22.24 -18.41 -0.49
N ILE A 81 22.25 -19.49 0.30
CA ILE A 81 21.30 -20.61 0.21
C ILE A 81 19.89 -20.10 0.51
N PHE A 82 19.74 -19.38 1.62
CA PHE A 82 18.47 -18.81 2.02
C PHE A 82 17.90 -17.86 0.95
N ASN A 83 18.73 -16.97 0.42
CA ASN A 83 18.33 -16.03 -0.63
C ASN A 83 17.88 -16.73 -1.91
N TRP A 84 18.49 -17.88 -2.24
CA TRP A 84 18.08 -18.67 -3.40
C TRP A 84 16.65 -19.22 -3.23
N TYR A 85 16.34 -19.85 -2.09
CA TYR A 85 14.97 -20.30 -1.80
C TYR A 85 13.98 -19.13 -1.76
N TRP A 86 14.39 -18.01 -1.16
CA TRP A 86 13.56 -16.82 -1.10
C TRP A 86 13.25 -16.25 -2.49
N ALA A 87 14.24 -16.23 -3.38
CA ALA A 87 14.06 -15.81 -4.77
C ALA A 87 13.14 -16.77 -5.53
N ARG A 88 13.34 -18.09 -5.38
CA ARG A 88 12.51 -19.14 -5.99
C ARG A 88 11.04 -19.05 -5.56
N ILE A 89 10.78 -18.84 -4.26
CA ILE A 89 9.41 -18.67 -3.77
C ILE A 89 8.80 -17.36 -4.30
N ARG A 90 9.63 -16.31 -4.48
CA ARG A 90 9.16 -15.01 -4.99
C ARG A 90 8.91 -14.99 -6.49
N SER A 91 9.62 -15.79 -7.29
CA SER A 91 9.37 -15.91 -8.74
C SER A 91 8.01 -16.58 -9.03
N GLY A 92 7.38 -17.19 -8.03
CA GLY A 92 6.14 -17.95 -8.21
C GLY A 92 6.41 -19.40 -8.59
N ASP A 93 7.66 -19.86 -8.53
CA ASP A 93 7.98 -21.27 -8.75
C ASP A 93 7.40 -22.09 -7.60
N LEU A 94 6.48 -22.98 -7.94
CA LEU A 94 5.84 -23.87 -6.99
C LEU A 94 6.87 -24.83 -6.37
N PRO A 95 6.99 -24.87 -5.03
CA PRO A 95 7.79 -25.89 -4.37
C PRO A 95 7.14 -27.26 -4.58
N GLY A 96 7.94 -28.29 -4.85
CA GLY A 96 7.42 -29.65 -4.94
C GLY A 96 6.97 -30.16 -3.57
N TYR A 97 6.19 -31.24 -3.52
CA TYR A 97 5.71 -31.82 -2.26
C TYR A 97 6.86 -32.17 -1.29
N GLY A 98 7.97 -32.71 -1.80
CA GLY A 98 9.16 -32.97 -0.97
C GLY A 98 9.81 -31.70 -0.40
N ASP A 99 9.73 -30.57 -1.11
CA ASP A 99 10.21 -29.28 -0.60
C ASP A 99 9.28 -28.80 0.52
N ILE A 100 7.96 -28.95 0.35
CA ILE A 100 6.96 -28.58 1.38
C ILE A 100 7.16 -29.42 2.64
N ASP A 101 7.37 -30.73 2.50
CA ASP A 101 7.69 -31.62 3.62
C ASP A 101 8.98 -31.20 4.31
N ALA A 102 10.02 -30.84 3.55
CA ALA A 102 11.27 -30.34 4.10
C ALA A 102 11.07 -29.06 4.94
N PHE A 103 10.31 -28.09 4.42
CA PHE A 103 9.99 -26.86 5.18
C PHE A 103 9.11 -27.14 6.40
N THR A 104 8.24 -28.15 6.32
CA THR A 104 7.36 -28.56 7.42
C THR A 104 8.09 -29.36 8.50
N ALA A 105 9.17 -30.05 8.16
CA ALA A 105 9.93 -30.82 9.13
C ALA A 105 10.87 -29.93 9.97
N VAL A 106 11.33 -28.79 9.44
CA VAL A 106 12.30 -27.93 10.14
C VAL A 106 11.61 -26.88 11.02
N ASN A 107 11.65 -27.10 12.34
CA ASN A 107 10.99 -26.28 13.37
C ASN A 107 11.83 -25.11 13.92
N THR A 108 12.78 -24.60 13.15
CA THR A 108 13.65 -23.50 13.59
C THR A 108 13.01 -22.14 13.28
N PRO A 109 13.45 -21.04 13.91
CA PRO A 109 12.94 -19.70 13.59
C PRO A 109 13.10 -19.35 12.11
N LEU A 110 14.24 -19.70 11.51
CA LEU A 110 14.50 -19.49 10.08
C LEU A 110 13.62 -20.41 9.21
N GLY A 111 13.54 -21.70 9.53
CA GLY A 111 12.68 -22.65 8.81
C GLY A 111 11.21 -22.21 8.84
N SER A 112 10.73 -21.75 9.99
CA SER A 112 9.36 -21.23 10.17
C SER A 112 9.06 -20.00 9.30
N LYS A 113 10.06 -19.12 9.06
CA LYS A 113 9.90 -17.97 8.14
C LYS A 113 9.73 -18.43 6.69
N VAL A 114 10.53 -19.40 6.25
CA VAL A 114 10.43 -19.96 4.89
C VAL A 114 9.11 -20.71 4.72
N PHE A 115 8.78 -21.58 5.69
CA PHE A 115 7.50 -22.28 5.75
C PHE A 115 6.32 -21.33 5.65
N GLY A 116 6.30 -20.26 6.45
CA GLY A 116 5.24 -19.26 6.40
C GLY A 116 5.12 -18.58 5.04
N LYS A 117 6.21 -18.39 4.30
CA LYS A 117 6.17 -17.84 2.93
C LYS A 117 5.61 -18.83 1.92
N VAL A 118 6.02 -20.10 2.00
CA VAL A 118 5.48 -21.18 1.16
C VAL A 118 3.99 -21.35 1.40
N VAL A 119 3.55 -21.37 2.66
CA VAL A 119 2.14 -21.42 3.04
C VAL A 119 1.37 -20.24 2.46
N ASN A 120 1.88 -19.01 2.55
CA ASN A 120 1.20 -17.84 1.98
C ASN A 120 1.13 -17.88 0.45
N LEU A 121 2.19 -18.36 -0.23
CA LEU A 121 2.21 -18.52 -1.67
C LEU A 121 1.13 -19.54 -2.11
N LEU A 122 1.12 -20.70 -1.46
CA LEU A 122 0.16 -21.76 -1.78
C LEU A 122 -1.27 -21.38 -1.39
N ALA A 123 -1.47 -20.69 -0.26
CA ALA A 123 -2.78 -20.16 0.12
C ALA A 123 -3.31 -19.17 -0.92
N LYS A 124 -2.42 -18.37 -1.53
CA LYS A 124 -2.80 -17.46 -2.62
C LYS A 124 -3.22 -18.23 -3.86
N LEU A 125 -2.43 -19.22 -4.29
CA LEU A 125 -2.75 -20.02 -5.47
C LEU A 125 -4.04 -20.83 -5.29
N ASP A 126 -4.25 -21.39 -4.09
CA ASP A 126 -5.48 -22.09 -3.71
C ASP A 126 -6.70 -21.16 -3.63
N PHE A 127 -6.51 -19.90 -3.23
CA PHE A 127 -7.58 -18.90 -3.21
C PHE A 127 -7.96 -18.42 -4.62
N GLU A 128 -7.02 -18.45 -5.56
CA GLU A 128 -7.20 -18.05 -6.96
C GLU A 128 -7.52 -19.25 -7.88
N ASP A 129 -7.76 -20.44 -7.34
CA ASP A 129 -8.01 -21.69 -8.08
C ASP A 129 -6.92 -22.03 -9.12
N ASN A 130 -5.67 -21.63 -8.84
CA ASN A 130 -4.50 -21.75 -9.73
C ASN A 130 -3.56 -22.90 -9.33
N ILE A 131 -4.04 -23.91 -8.61
CA ILE A 131 -3.24 -25.09 -8.28
C ILE A 131 -3.18 -26.01 -9.50
N PRO A 132 -1.98 -26.42 -9.97
CA PRO A 132 -1.86 -27.28 -11.16
C PRO A 132 -2.52 -28.66 -11.01
N ASP A 133 -2.50 -29.24 -9.81
CA ASP A 133 -2.94 -30.59 -9.49
C ASP A 133 -3.81 -30.65 -8.22
N PRO A 134 -5.06 -30.14 -8.27
CA PRO A 134 -5.91 -29.97 -7.09
C PRO A 134 -6.25 -31.28 -6.38
N GLU A 135 -6.38 -32.40 -7.11
CA GLU A 135 -6.67 -33.71 -6.52
C GLU A 135 -5.50 -34.24 -5.67
N ASN A 136 -4.29 -34.21 -6.23
CA ASN A 136 -3.07 -34.63 -5.51
C ASN A 136 -2.79 -33.70 -4.33
N PHE A 137 -3.01 -32.39 -4.52
CA PHE A 137 -2.86 -31.42 -3.46
C PHE A 137 -3.83 -31.70 -2.30
N GLY A 138 -5.09 -32.01 -2.61
CA GLY A 138 -6.10 -32.40 -1.61
C GLY A 138 -5.67 -33.63 -0.80
N ALA A 139 -5.23 -34.69 -1.47
CA ALA A 139 -4.71 -35.89 -0.80
C ALA A 139 -3.46 -35.59 0.06
N TYR A 140 -2.58 -34.73 -0.43
CA TYR A 140 -1.39 -34.30 0.33
C TYR A 140 -1.77 -33.52 1.60
N LEU A 141 -2.76 -32.62 1.53
CA LEU A 141 -3.24 -31.89 2.72
C LEU A 141 -3.78 -32.82 3.81
N GLU A 142 -4.33 -33.98 3.46
CA GLU A 142 -4.77 -34.98 4.44
C GLU A 142 -3.59 -35.65 5.14
N SER A 143 -2.47 -35.84 4.44
CA SER A 143 -1.26 -36.44 5.00
C SER A 143 -0.48 -35.50 5.94
N ASN A 144 -0.54 -34.19 5.70
CA ASN A 144 0.26 -33.20 6.43
C ASN A 144 -0.61 -32.19 7.20
N GLU A 145 -0.98 -32.56 8.43
CA GLU A 145 -1.88 -31.76 9.29
C GLU A 145 -1.33 -30.37 9.61
N ARG A 146 -0.02 -30.25 9.86
CA ARG A 146 0.61 -28.97 10.17
C ARG A 146 0.49 -28.00 9.01
N PHE A 147 0.80 -28.47 7.81
CA PHE A 147 0.70 -27.66 6.59
C PHE A 147 -0.76 -27.28 6.31
N ARG A 148 -1.70 -28.23 6.42
CA ARG A 148 -3.14 -28.00 6.27
C ARG A 148 -3.67 -26.91 7.21
N THR A 149 -3.33 -26.97 8.49
CA THR A 149 -3.76 -25.98 9.48
C THR A 149 -3.21 -24.59 9.14
N ALA A 150 -1.91 -24.50 8.83
CA ALA A 150 -1.28 -23.25 8.47
C ALA A 150 -1.86 -22.64 7.18
N LEU A 151 -2.19 -23.48 6.19
CA LEU A 151 -2.84 -23.07 4.95
C LEU A 151 -4.25 -22.52 5.21
N GLY A 152 -5.05 -23.20 6.03
CA GLY A 152 -6.39 -22.73 6.43
C GLY A 152 -6.36 -21.37 7.10
N ASP A 153 -5.42 -21.14 8.02
CA ASP A 153 -5.22 -19.85 8.68
C ASP A 153 -4.80 -18.75 7.70
N ALA A 154 -3.92 -19.08 6.75
CA ALA A 154 -3.49 -18.14 5.71
C ALA A 154 -4.65 -17.76 4.78
N LYS A 155 -5.46 -18.74 4.32
CA LYS A 155 -6.67 -18.48 3.52
C LYS A 155 -7.67 -17.61 4.27
N LYS A 156 -7.89 -17.87 5.57
CA LYS A 156 -8.77 -17.05 6.41
C LYS A 156 -8.29 -15.60 6.49
N LYS A 157 -6.98 -15.38 6.70
CA LYS A 157 -6.39 -14.03 6.69
C LYS A 157 -6.57 -13.33 5.35
N MET A 158 -6.37 -14.04 4.24
CA MET A 158 -6.56 -13.50 2.90
C MET A 158 -8.01 -13.10 2.64
N ARG A 159 -8.98 -13.96 2.99
CA ARG A 159 -10.41 -13.64 2.86
C ARG A 159 -10.77 -12.39 3.66
N ASN A 160 -10.38 -12.32 4.93
CA ASN A 160 -10.61 -11.14 5.77
C ASN A 160 -10.00 -9.87 5.17
N HIS A 161 -8.82 -9.96 4.56
CA HIS A 161 -8.19 -8.83 3.89
C HIS A 161 -8.95 -8.40 2.63
N HIS A 162 -9.41 -9.35 1.82
CA HIS A 162 -10.26 -9.07 0.65
C HIS A 162 -11.57 -8.40 1.06
N ASP A 163 -12.24 -8.91 2.09
CA ASP A 163 -13.48 -8.33 2.61
C ASP A 163 -13.26 -6.90 3.11
N TYR A 164 -12.16 -6.67 3.84
CA TYR A 164 -11.75 -5.34 4.28
C TYR A 164 -11.52 -4.38 3.11
N LEU A 165 -10.78 -4.80 2.07
CA LEU A 165 -10.54 -3.99 0.88
C LEU A 165 -11.84 -3.69 0.14
N ALA A 166 -12.72 -4.67 -0.02
CA ALA A 166 -14.03 -4.48 -0.66
C ALA A 166 -14.88 -3.45 0.12
N HIS A 167 -14.93 -3.55 1.44
CA HIS A 167 -15.61 -2.58 2.30
C HIS A 167 -15.00 -1.19 2.18
N ARG A 168 -13.67 -1.08 2.19
CA ARG A 168 -12.96 0.20 2.05
C ARG A 168 -13.27 0.85 0.70
N ASN A 169 -13.13 0.10 -0.40
CA ASN A 169 -13.39 0.59 -1.75
C ASN A 169 -14.84 1.05 -1.91
N ARG A 170 -15.80 0.32 -1.32
CA ARG A 170 -17.21 0.73 -1.30
C ARG A 170 -17.42 2.07 -0.58
N ARG A 171 -16.78 2.28 0.58
CA ARG A 171 -16.87 3.55 1.31
C ARG A 171 -16.24 4.70 0.53
N GLU A 172 -15.07 4.47 -0.06
CA GLU A 172 -14.38 5.48 -0.89
C GLU A 172 -15.23 5.85 -2.11
N ALA A 173 -15.89 4.88 -2.76
CA ALA A 173 -16.78 5.13 -3.89
C ALA A 173 -18.01 5.98 -3.49
N VAL A 174 -18.64 5.70 -2.35
CA VAL A 174 -19.77 6.50 -1.83
C VAL A 174 -19.34 7.94 -1.56
N VAL A 175 -18.21 8.13 -0.86
CA VAL A 175 -17.68 9.47 -0.57
C VAL A 175 -17.31 10.22 -1.85
N ALA A 176 -16.80 9.53 -2.88
CA ALA A 176 -16.50 10.14 -4.17
C ALA A 176 -17.78 10.59 -4.90
N MET A 177 -18.85 9.80 -4.86
CA MET A 177 -20.15 10.17 -5.42
C MET A 177 -20.75 11.39 -4.68
N GLU A 178 -20.79 11.36 -3.35
CA GLU A 178 -21.30 12.50 -2.54
C GLU A 178 -20.53 13.80 -2.83
N LYS A 179 -19.20 13.72 -2.95
CA LYS A 179 -18.38 14.89 -3.32
C LYS A 179 -18.66 15.40 -4.73
N SER A 180 -18.99 14.51 -5.66
CA SER A 180 -19.37 14.88 -7.03
C SER A 180 -20.71 15.60 -7.04
N GLU A 181 -21.71 15.07 -6.34
CA GLU A 181 -23.03 15.68 -6.19
C GLU A 181 -22.93 17.07 -5.53
N ASP A 182 -22.18 17.18 -4.43
CA ASP A 182 -21.90 18.46 -3.77
C ASP A 182 -21.22 19.47 -4.69
N ALA A 183 -20.29 19.02 -5.53
CA ALA A 183 -19.58 19.89 -6.47
C ALA A 183 -20.51 20.40 -7.58
N GLU A 184 -21.38 19.53 -8.09
CA GLU A 184 -22.41 19.89 -9.08
C GLU A 184 -23.40 20.89 -8.49
N GLU A 185 -23.91 20.65 -7.28
CA GLU A 185 -24.80 21.59 -6.60
C GLU A 185 -24.14 22.96 -6.40
N ARG A 186 -22.87 22.99 -5.99
CA ARG A 186 -22.12 24.25 -5.84
C ARG A 186 -21.97 24.99 -7.17
N MET A 187 -21.69 24.27 -8.25
CA MET A 187 -21.62 24.88 -9.59
C MET A 187 -22.96 25.45 -10.04
N LEU A 188 -24.07 24.73 -9.79
CA LEU A 188 -25.42 25.22 -10.11
C LEU A 188 -25.75 26.48 -9.30
N ARG A 189 -25.51 26.46 -7.99
CA ARG A 189 -25.73 27.64 -7.13
C ARG A 189 -24.87 28.83 -7.55
N ALA A 190 -23.61 28.60 -7.94
CA ALA A 190 -22.73 29.65 -8.43
C ALA A 190 -23.28 30.30 -9.70
N LYS A 191 -23.73 29.50 -10.68
CA LYS A 191 -24.37 30.00 -11.91
C LYS A 191 -25.61 30.82 -11.62
N GLU A 192 -26.48 30.39 -10.70
CA GLU A 192 -27.67 31.16 -10.33
C GLU A 192 -27.32 32.51 -9.70
N VAL A 193 -26.28 32.55 -8.85
CA VAL A 193 -25.80 33.80 -8.24
C VAL A 193 -25.22 34.73 -9.31
N GLU A 194 -24.44 34.20 -10.25
CA GLU A 194 -23.91 34.97 -11.39
C GLU A 194 -25.04 35.55 -12.25
N GLU A 195 -26.07 34.77 -12.57
CA GLU A 195 -27.23 35.27 -13.32
C GLU A 195 -27.99 36.36 -12.57
N LYS A 196 -28.20 36.19 -11.26
CA LYS A 196 -28.88 37.20 -10.42
C LYS A 196 -28.07 38.50 -10.34
N THR A 197 -26.76 38.39 -10.13
CA THR A 197 -25.87 39.56 -10.07
C THR A 197 -25.78 40.26 -11.42
N ALA A 198 -25.71 39.53 -12.53
CA ALA A 198 -25.75 40.10 -13.89
C ALA A 198 -27.07 40.84 -14.16
N LYS A 199 -28.22 40.26 -13.80
CA LYS A 199 -29.54 40.91 -13.91
C LYS A 199 -29.60 42.19 -13.07
N HIS A 200 -29.14 42.14 -11.83
CA HIS A 200 -29.13 43.31 -10.94
C HIS A 200 -28.22 44.42 -11.49
N LEU A 201 -27.02 44.08 -11.97
CA LEU A 201 -26.10 45.03 -12.57
C LEU A 201 -26.68 45.67 -13.85
N ALA A 202 -27.34 44.88 -14.70
CA ALA A 202 -28.01 45.37 -15.89
C ALA A 202 -29.14 46.35 -15.55
N MET A 203 -29.97 46.03 -14.55
CA MET A 203 -31.01 46.94 -14.05
C MET A 203 -30.43 48.24 -13.50
N TRP A 204 -29.38 48.15 -12.68
CA TRP A 204 -28.69 49.31 -12.13
C TRP A 204 -28.09 50.22 -13.22
N ASN A 205 -27.44 49.63 -14.22
CA ASN A 205 -26.87 50.38 -15.33
C ASN A 205 -27.97 51.04 -16.19
N ALA A 206 -29.08 50.36 -16.42
CA ALA A 206 -30.23 50.93 -17.13
C ALA A 206 -30.85 52.10 -16.34
N GLU A 207 -30.94 51.99 -15.02
CA GLU A 207 -31.46 53.05 -14.15
C GLU A 207 -30.52 54.27 -14.14
N LYS A 208 -29.20 54.06 -14.02
CA LYS A 208 -28.21 55.14 -14.14
C LYS A 208 -28.28 55.86 -15.49
N LYS A 209 -28.45 55.12 -16.59
CA LYS A 209 -28.59 55.72 -17.93
C LYS A 209 -29.87 56.55 -18.04
N LYS A 210 -30.99 56.06 -17.51
CA LYS A 210 -32.24 56.85 -17.43
C LYS A 210 -32.05 58.10 -16.59
N GLU A 211 -31.37 58.01 -15.45
CA GLU A 211 -31.10 59.14 -14.58
C GLU A 211 -30.18 60.18 -15.24
N SER A 212 -29.14 59.76 -15.97
CA SER A 212 -28.28 60.68 -16.73
C SER A 212 -29.03 61.40 -17.85
N GLU A 213 -29.88 60.68 -18.59
CA GLU A 213 -30.73 61.28 -19.64
C GLU A 213 -31.71 62.31 -19.05
N VAL A 214 -32.34 62.01 -17.90
CA VAL A 214 -33.21 62.96 -17.20
C VAL A 214 -32.41 64.17 -16.71
N ARG A 215 -31.21 63.96 -16.14
CA ARG A 215 -30.32 65.04 -15.68
C ARG A 215 -29.92 65.97 -16.82
N GLU A 216 -29.49 65.44 -17.95
CA GLU A 216 -29.12 66.24 -19.14
C GLU A 216 -30.30 67.06 -19.66
N ARG A 217 -31.50 66.44 -19.75
CA ARG A 217 -32.72 67.16 -20.13
C ARG A 217 -33.07 68.27 -19.15
N VAL A 218 -32.96 68.02 -17.85
CA VAL A 218 -33.21 69.02 -16.80
C VAL A 218 -32.18 70.15 -16.89
N GLN A 219 -30.90 69.86 -17.06
CA GLN A 219 -29.84 70.86 -17.22
C GLN A 219 -30.02 71.72 -18.47
N ALA A 220 -30.29 71.11 -19.62
CA ALA A 220 -30.59 71.83 -20.86
C ALA A 220 -31.80 72.74 -20.72
N LYS A 221 -32.86 72.27 -20.03
CA LYS A 221 -34.06 73.07 -19.76
C LYS A 221 -33.82 74.16 -18.71
N LEU A 222 -32.92 73.96 -17.76
CA LEU A 222 -32.49 75.01 -16.82
C LEU A 222 -31.73 76.16 -17.52
N ALA A 223 -31.00 75.88 -18.60
CA ALA A 223 -30.26 76.90 -19.35
C ALA A 223 -31.14 77.84 -20.20
N GLN A 224 -32.36 77.44 -20.57
CA GLN A 224 -33.28 78.27 -21.35
C GLN A 224 -33.89 79.42 -20.50
N PRO A 225 -33.99 80.67 -20.98
CA PRO A 225 -34.69 81.74 -20.28
C PRO A 225 -36.22 81.64 -20.40
N GLY A 226 -36.98 81.99 -19.35
CA GLY A 226 -38.46 82.05 -19.35
C GLY A 226 -39.16 81.13 -18.33
N LYS A 227 -40.50 81.19 -18.28
CA LYS A 227 -41.34 80.28 -17.45
C LYS A 227 -41.30 78.87 -18.03
N LYS A 228 -40.98 77.86 -17.20
CA LYS A 228 -40.76 76.47 -17.60
C LYS A 228 -41.87 75.57 -17.06
N ILE A 229 -42.51 74.83 -17.97
CA ILE A 229 -43.46 73.76 -17.65
C ILE A 229 -42.67 72.45 -17.60
N TRP A 230 -42.68 71.73 -16.47
CA TRP A 230 -41.84 70.55 -16.26
C TRP A 230 -42.61 69.26 -16.52
N ARG A 231 -41.96 68.26 -17.13
CA ARG A 231 -42.55 66.92 -17.18
C ARG A 231 -42.47 66.26 -15.79
N PRO A 232 -43.36 65.30 -15.45
CA PRO A 232 -43.37 64.68 -14.12
C PRO A 232 -42.03 64.07 -13.69
N ASP A 233 -41.29 63.47 -14.62
CA ASP A 233 -39.95 62.91 -14.41
C ASP A 233 -38.90 63.98 -14.06
N GLY A 234 -38.90 65.11 -14.78
CA GLY A 234 -38.02 66.25 -14.50
C GLY A 234 -38.37 67.01 -13.22
N ALA A 235 -39.67 67.16 -12.92
CA ALA A 235 -40.14 67.78 -11.68
C ALA A 235 -39.78 66.92 -10.45
N SER A 236 -39.93 65.60 -10.56
CA SER A 236 -39.51 64.65 -9.52
C SER A 236 -38.00 64.68 -9.30
N TYR A 237 -37.18 64.76 -10.37
CA TYR A 237 -35.73 64.89 -10.27
C TYR A 237 -35.33 66.18 -9.54
N LEU A 238 -35.92 67.33 -9.89
CA LEU A 238 -35.65 68.62 -9.23
C LEU A 238 -36.06 68.64 -7.75
N ARG A 239 -37.16 67.97 -7.40
CA ARG A 239 -37.56 67.76 -6.00
C ARG A 239 -36.53 66.92 -5.26
N ARG A 240 -36.09 65.80 -5.85
CA ARG A 240 -35.15 64.85 -5.22
C ARG A 240 -33.75 65.41 -5.05
N VAL A 241 -33.18 66.02 -6.09
CA VAL A 241 -31.76 66.42 -6.14
C VAL A 241 -31.54 67.87 -5.68
N HIS A 242 -32.50 68.77 -5.96
CA HIS A 242 -32.36 70.19 -5.68
C HIS A 242 -33.34 70.71 -4.62
N GLY A 243 -34.24 69.87 -4.10
CA GLY A 243 -35.23 70.25 -3.09
C GLY A 243 -36.30 71.24 -3.58
N LYS A 244 -36.43 71.44 -4.91
CA LYS A 244 -37.33 72.45 -5.49
C LYS A 244 -38.62 71.83 -6.01
N ASN A 245 -39.76 72.35 -5.57
CA ASN A 245 -41.06 72.06 -6.16
C ASN A 245 -41.30 72.98 -7.35
N VAL A 246 -41.47 72.39 -8.53
CA VAL A 246 -41.74 73.11 -9.77
C VAL A 246 -43.10 72.70 -10.35
N PRO A 247 -43.82 73.63 -11.01
CA PRO A 247 -45.11 73.31 -11.62
C PRO A 247 -44.92 72.34 -12.80
N ILE A 248 -45.78 71.32 -12.82
CA ILE A 248 -45.90 70.32 -13.90
C ILE A 248 -46.82 70.87 -14.98
#